data_AF-A0A2E8VV15-F1
#
_entry.id   AF-A0A2E8VV15-F1
#
_cell.length_a   1.000
_cell.length_b   1.000
_cell.length_c   1.000
_cell.angle_alpha   90.00
_cell.angle_beta   90.00
_cell.angle_gamma   90.00
#
_symmetry.space_group_name_H-M   'P 1'
#
loop_
_entity.id
_entity.type
_entity.pdbx_description
1 polymer ?
#
loop_
_entity_poly.entity_id
_entity_poly.type
_entity_poly.pdbx_seq_one_letter_code
_entity_poly.pdbx_strand_id
1 'polypeptide(L)'
;MAALSGPIGVCTGNCRMRCIVRFYCIALLLCGPAFGSGDDEAFVVLPVDEAFELSARRDGARIAIRFDVTDGHYLYRDRLSVLSGGKPVGLAALPEGVAKDDPYFGRVQVLPQGFGSTFADAGHGEFTVRYQGCAEAGFCYPPQEREFRIAAEDTSLHISRDPRSRPRSRPF
;
A
#
# COMPACT_ATOMS: atom_id res chain seq x y z
N MET A 1 -54.71 23.93 53.35
CA MET A 1 -54.22 22.54 53.30
C MET A 1 -55.31 21.69 52.71
N ALA A 2 -55.19 21.36 51.42
CA ALA A 2 -56.19 20.62 50.66
C ALA A 2 -55.49 19.73 49.62
N ALA A 3 -56.20 18.69 49.22
CA ALA A 3 -55.89 17.68 48.21
C ALA A 3 -55.10 16.45 48.69
N LEU A 4 -55.91 15.48 49.13
CA LEU A 4 -55.59 14.08 49.34
C LEU A 4 -55.31 13.39 47.99
N SER A 5 -54.21 12.65 47.97
CA SER A 5 -53.74 11.73 46.94
C SER A 5 -54.62 10.48 46.85
N GLY A 6 -55.08 10.15 45.63
CA GLY A 6 -55.80 8.91 45.30
C GLY A 6 -54.87 7.74 44.93
N PRO A 7 -55.26 6.48 45.18
CA PRO A 7 -54.51 5.28 44.82
C PRO A 7 -54.90 4.74 43.43
N ILE A 8 -53.91 4.24 42.67
CA ILE A 8 -54.12 3.62 41.35
C ILE A 8 -54.05 2.10 41.48
N GLY A 9 -55.23 1.50 41.24
CA GLY A 9 -55.52 0.18 40.66
C GLY A 9 -54.48 -0.95 40.70
N VAL A 10 -54.76 -1.93 41.56
CA VAL A 10 -54.26 -3.30 41.53
C VAL A 10 -54.99 -4.09 40.44
N CYS A 11 -54.24 -4.74 39.53
CA CYS A 11 -54.79 -5.72 38.59
C CYS A 11 -55.05 -7.05 39.33
N THR A 12 -56.30 -7.47 39.35
CA THR A 12 -56.80 -8.73 39.94
C THR A 12 -57.03 -9.73 38.81
N GLY A 13 -56.65 -11.01 38.95
CA GLY A 13 -57.05 -12.03 37.97
C GLY A 13 -56.33 -13.38 38.05
N ASN A 14 -56.77 -14.22 38.99
CA ASN A 14 -56.42 -15.63 39.20
C ASN A 14 -56.24 -16.47 37.92
N CYS A 15 -55.17 -17.28 37.85
CA CYS A 15 -55.27 -18.63 37.28
C CYS A 15 -54.54 -19.65 38.16
N ARG A 16 -55.20 -20.79 38.34
CA ARG A 16 -55.24 -21.61 39.54
C ARG A 16 -54.11 -22.64 39.54
N MET A 17 -53.30 -22.62 40.59
CA MET A 17 -52.36 -23.68 40.96
C MET A 17 -53.11 -24.96 41.34
N ARG A 18 -52.77 -26.10 40.75
CA ARG A 18 -53.06 -27.40 41.37
C ARG A 18 -51.94 -28.40 41.07
N CYS A 19 -51.21 -28.74 42.13
CA CYS A 19 -50.30 -29.88 42.19
C CYS A 19 -51.02 -31.18 41.83
N ILE A 20 -50.44 -31.96 40.92
CA ILE A 20 -50.43 -33.43 41.00
C ILE A 20 -49.00 -33.88 40.67
N VAL A 21 -48.59 -34.89 41.41
CA VAL A 21 -47.25 -35.32 41.75
C VAL A 21 -46.84 -36.51 40.88
N ARG A 22 -45.56 -36.48 40.45
CA ARG A 22 -44.66 -37.60 40.10
C ARG A 22 -44.96 -38.48 38.87
N PHE A 23 -43.85 -39.02 38.35
CA PHE A 23 -43.70 -40.14 37.41
C PHE A 23 -43.87 -39.83 35.92
N TYR A 24 -42.80 -39.42 35.24
CA TYR A 24 -42.05 -40.32 34.33
C TYR A 24 -40.84 -39.59 33.72
N CYS A 25 -39.65 -40.15 33.94
CA CYS A 25 -38.52 -39.99 33.02
C CYS A 25 -38.97 -40.42 31.62
N ILE A 26 -38.78 -39.60 30.59
CA ILE A 26 -38.49 -40.04 29.22
C ILE A 26 -37.82 -38.87 28.47
N ALA A 27 -36.53 -39.09 28.17
CA ALA A 27 -35.77 -38.70 26.99
C ALA A 27 -35.74 -37.22 26.52
N LEU A 28 -34.59 -36.60 26.82
CA LEU A 28 -33.68 -35.97 25.83
C LEU A 28 -34.34 -35.31 24.61
N LEU A 29 -34.49 -33.98 24.67
CA LEU A 29 -34.73 -33.13 23.51
C LEU A 29 -33.89 -31.84 23.61
N LEU A 30 -32.95 -31.73 22.68
CA LEU A 30 -32.42 -30.50 22.05
C LEU A 30 -31.66 -29.50 22.94
N CYS A 31 -30.38 -29.79 23.20
CA CYS A 31 -29.36 -28.76 23.32
C CYS A 31 -28.20 -29.16 22.40
N GLY A 32 -28.29 -28.80 21.13
CA GLY A 32 -27.18 -28.97 20.20
C GLY A 32 -26.05 -28.01 20.60
N PRO A 33 -24.77 -28.42 20.53
CA PRO A 33 -23.68 -27.48 20.72
C PRO A 33 -23.76 -26.46 19.58
N ALA A 34 -23.99 -25.20 19.93
CA ALA A 34 -23.69 -24.09 19.04
C ALA A 34 -22.18 -24.09 18.83
N PHE A 35 -21.71 -24.81 17.82
CA PHE A 35 -20.39 -24.60 17.25
C PHE A 35 -20.42 -23.18 16.65
N GLY A 36 -19.91 -22.21 17.41
CA GLY A 36 -19.50 -20.94 16.85
C GLY A 36 -18.39 -21.23 15.86
N SER A 37 -18.69 -21.15 14.57
CA SER A 37 -17.69 -20.95 13.55
C SER A 37 -17.06 -19.59 13.82
N GLY A 38 -15.86 -19.58 14.40
CA GLY A 38 -15.01 -18.41 14.34
C GLY A 38 -14.53 -18.29 12.90
N ASP A 39 -15.08 -17.33 12.18
CA ASP A 39 -14.54 -16.80 10.94
C ASP A 39 -13.17 -16.17 11.25
N ASP A 40 -12.15 -17.03 11.28
CA ASP A 40 -10.75 -16.64 11.08
C ASP A 40 -10.67 -16.07 9.65
N GLU A 41 -10.97 -14.78 9.50
CA GLU A 41 -10.71 -14.01 8.29
C GLU A 41 -9.20 -14.02 8.05
N ALA A 42 -8.72 -15.06 7.35
CA ALA A 42 -7.33 -15.21 6.98
C ALA A 42 -6.94 -14.01 6.10
N PHE A 43 -6.23 -13.04 6.68
CA PHE A 43 -5.70 -11.91 5.94
C PHE A 43 -4.76 -12.44 4.84
N VAL A 44 -5.16 -12.22 3.59
CA VAL A 44 -4.35 -12.60 2.42
C VAL A 44 -3.22 -11.58 2.29
N VAL A 45 -2.00 -11.99 2.65
CA VAL A 45 -0.80 -11.19 2.41
C VAL A 45 -0.46 -11.27 0.92
N LEU A 46 -0.53 -10.13 0.23
CA LEU A 46 -0.16 -10.06 -1.18
C LEU A 46 1.36 -10.26 -1.35
N PRO A 47 1.80 -10.89 -2.45
CA PRO A 47 3.20 -10.84 -2.86
C PRO A 47 3.68 -9.39 -3.01
N VAL A 48 4.95 -9.15 -2.70
CA VAL A 48 5.49 -7.79 -2.66
C VAL A 48 5.42 -7.07 -4.01
N ASP A 49 5.58 -7.79 -5.11
CA ASP A 49 5.51 -7.22 -6.46
C ASP A 49 4.06 -6.92 -6.91
N GLU A 50 3.06 -7.52 -6.24
CA GLU A 50 1.63 -7.19 -6.41
C GLU A 50 1.21 -6.05 -5.49
N ALA A 51 1.85 -5.93 -4.30
CA ALA A 51 1.61 -4.82 -3.39
C ALA A 51 2.26 -3.51 -3.88
N PHE A 52 3.42 -3.61 -4.53
CA PHE A 52 4.24 -2.47 -4.97
C PHE A 52 4.74 -2.70 -6.40
N GLU A 53 3.90 -2.41 -7.39
CA GLU A 53 4.27 -2.56 -8.79
C GLU A 53 5.25 -1.46 -9.20
N LEU A 54 6.50 -1.83 -9.48
CA LEU A 54 7.55 -0.92 -9.94
C LEU A 54 7.75 -1.03 -11.45
N SER A 55 7.64 0.10 -12.14
CA SER A 55 8.02 0.22 -13.55
C SER A 55 9.11 1.28 -13.73
N ALA A 56 9.97 1.08 -14.74
CA ALA A 56 11.05 1.99 -15.07
C ALA A 56 11.18 2.16 -16.59
N ARG A 57 11.41 3.39 -17.05
CA ARG A 57 11.63 3.70 -18.47
C ARG A 57 12.66 4.82 -18.63
N ARG A 58 13.29 4.87 -19.81
CA ARG A 58 14.09 6.03 -20.19
C ARG A 58 13.19 7.23 -20.51
N ASP A 59 13.66 8.41 -20.13
CA ASP A 59 13.03 9.69 -20.38
C ASP A 59 14.12 10.71 -20.76
N GLY A 60 14.61 10.61 -22.00
CA GLY A 60 15.80 11.30 -22.49
C GLY A 60 17.05 10.96 -21.68
N ALA A 61 17.69 11.99 -21.10
CA ALA A 61 18.88 11.85 -20.27
C ALA A 61 18.59 11.35 -18.83
N ARG A 62 17.32 11.16 -18.47
CA ARG A 62 16.90 10.67 -17.15
C ARG A 62 16.23 9.31 -17.26
N ILE A 63 16.11 8.65 -16.12
CA ILE A 63 15.26 7.47 -15.94
C ILE A 63 14.05 7.88 -15.12
N ALA A 64 12.87 7.52 -15.60
CA ALA A 64 11.62 7.68 -14.87
C ALA A 64 11.23 6.34 -14.25
N ILE A 65 10.91 6.37 -12.96
CA ILE A 65 10.30 5.25 -12.24
C ILE A 65 8.87 5.61 -11.86
N ARG A 66 8.01 4.60 -11.83
CA ARG A 66 6.66 4.71 -11.30
C ARG A 66 6.37 3.54 -10.37
N PHE A 67 5.76 3.86 -9.25
CA PHE A 67 5.16 2.90 -8.34
C PHE A 67 3.65 3.03 -8.42
N ASP A 68 2.99 1.88 -8.55
CA ASP A 68 1.57 1.70 -8.32
C ASP A 68 1.41 0.78 -7.10
N VAL A 69 0.96 1.36 -5.99
CA VAL A 69 0.83 0.73 -4.68
C VAL A 69 -0.62 0.36 -4.45
N THR A 70 -0.84 -0.93 -4.23
CA THR A 70 -2.18 -1.50 -4.05
C THR A 70 -2.89 -0.92 -2.82
N ASP A 71 -4.21 -0.82 -2.89
CA ASP A 71 -5.05 -0.36 -1.78
C ASP A 71 -4.71 -1.11 -0.48
N GLY A 72 -4.71 -0.38 0.63
CA GLY A 72 -4.31 -0.92 1.94
C GLY A 72 -2.81 -1.15 2.09
N HIS A 73 -1.97 -0.64 1.18
CA HIS A 73 -0.51 -0.68 1.27
C HIS A 73 0.10 0.72 1.15
N TYR A 74 1.31 0.88 1.68
CA TYR A 74 2.03 2.15 1.61
C TYR A 74 3.54 1.95 1.62
N LEU A 75 4.26 2.86 0.96
CA LEU A 75 5.73 2.90 0.92
C LEU A 75 6.27 4.00 1.83
N TYR A 76 7.32 3.68 2.57
CA TYR A 76 8.04 4.67 3.38
C TYR A 76 8.87 5.57 2.48
N ARG A 77 8.63 6.89 2.58
CA ARG A 77 9.33 7.88 1.77
C ARG A 77 10.84 7.85 2.00
N ASP A 78 11.27 7.77 3.26
CA ASP A 78 12.68 7.83 3.64
C ASP A 78 13.43 6.50 3.41
N ARG A 79 12.72 5.44 2.98
CA ARG A 79 13.32 4.14 2.65
C ARG A 79 13.34 3.88 1.15
N LEU A 80 12.89 4.83 0.33
CA LEU A 80 13.03 4.77 -1.12
C LEU A 80 14.36 5.41 -1.54
N SER A 81 15.21 4.62 -2.18
CA SER A 81 16.48 5.09 -2.72
C SER A 81 16.81 4.39 -4.04
N VAL A 82 17.65 5.02 -4.85
CA VAL A 82 18.11 4.47 -6.12
C VAL A 82 19.63 4.50 -6.18
N LEU A 83 20.21 3.42 -6.69
CA LEU A 83 21.62 3.32 -7.04
C LEU A 83 21.76 3.30 -8.56
N SER A 84 22.77 3.99 -9.09
CA SER A 84 23.23 3.87 -10.48
C SER A 84 24.68 3.41 -10.46
N GLY A 85 24.97 2.24 -11.05
CA GLY A 85 26.30 1.61 -10.96
C GLY A 85 26.78 1.43 -9.51
N GLY A 86 25.87 1.09 -8.59
CA GLY A 86 26.16 0.90 -7.17
C GLY A 86 26.32 2.18 -6.34
N LYS A 87 26.13 3.37 -6.93
CA LYS A 87 26.24 4.66 -6.22
C LYS A 87 24.87 5.31 -6.03
N PRO A 88 24.55 5.86 -4.84
CA PRO A 88 23.30 6.56 -4.60
C PRO A 88 23.12 7.75 -5.55
N VAL A 89 21.92 7.87 -6.12
CA VAL A 89 21.51 9.01 -6.95
C VAL A 89 20.27 9.68 -6.35
N GLY A 90 20.18 11.00 -6.54
CA GLY A 90 19.03 11.77 -6.08
C GLY A 90 17.79 11.54 -6.93
N LEU A 91 16.65 11.35 -6.27
CA LEU A 91 15.33 11.32 -6.88
C LEU A 91 14.78 12.74 -7.01
N ALA A 92 14.39 13.13 -8.22
CA ALA A 92 13.74 14.39 -8.53
C ALA A 92 12.23 14.19 -8.70
N ALA A 93 11.47 15.23 -8.34
CA ALA A 93 10.00 15.20 -8.36
C ALA A 93 9.38 14.06 -7.54
N LEU A 94 10.07 13.57 -6.51
CA LEU A 94 9.47 12.67 -5.53
C LEU A 94 8.44 13.48 -4.73
N PRO A 95 7.17 13.04 -4.63
CA PRO A 95 6.14 13.81 -3.95
C PRO A 95 6.47 13.99 -2.47
N GLU A 96 5.81 14.99 -1.88
CA GLU A 96 5.78 15.11 -0.43
C GLU A 96 5.06 13.89 0.16
N GLY A 97 5.63 13.37 1.24
CA GLY A 97 5.00 12.26 1.96
C GLY A 97 3.89 12.76 2.87
N VAL A 98 2.91 11.90 3.12
CA VAL A 98 1.88 12.13 4.13
C VAL A 98 2.37 11.56 5.45
N ALA A 99 2.19 12.31 6.54
CA ALA A 99 2.54 11.83 7.87
C ALA A 99 1.60 10.70 8.27
N LYS A 100 2.17 9.57 8.69
CA LYS A 100 1.44 8.42 9.23
C LYS A 100 2.04 8.02 10.58
N ASP A 101 1.17 7.73 11.54
CA ASP A 101 1.59 7.11 12.79
C ASP A 101 1.54 5.59 12.59
N ASP A 102 2.71 4.99 12.43
CA ASP A 102 2.92 3.56 12.26
C ASP A 102 3.20 2.87 13.61
N PRO A 103 2.60 1.71 13.91
CA PRO A 103 2.83 1.00 15.16
C PRO A 103 4.27 0.52 15.41
N TYR A 104 5.06 0.33 14.35
CA TYR A 104 6.41 -0.22 14.43
C TYR A 104 7.49 0.87 14.45
N PHE A 105 7.29 1.93 13.69
CA PHE A 105 8.27 3.00 13.46
C PHE A 105 7.83 4.36 14.00
N GLY A 106 6.62 4.47 14.55
CA GLY A 106 6.06 5.72 15.04
C GLY A 106 5.73 6.66 13.89
N ARG A 107 6.07 7.94 14.04
CA ARG A 107 5.73 8.95 13.04
C ARG A 107 6.66 8.85 11.83
N VAL A 108 6.09 8.53 10.67
CA VAL A 108 6.79 8.34 9.40
C VAL A 108 6.15 9.17 8.28
N GLN A 109 6.86 9.34 7.18
CA GLN A 109 6.31 9.90 5.94
C GLN A 109 6.06 8.77 4.94
N VAL A 110 4.84 8.66 4.43
CA VAL A 110 4.45 7.65 3.43
C VAL A 110 4.15 8.29 2.08
N LEU A 111 4.47 7.58 1.00
CA LEU A 111 4.20 8.02 -0.36
C LEU A 111 2.74 7.70 -0.76
N PRO A 112 2.12 8.51 -1.63
CA PRO A 112 0.79 8.22 -2.16
C PRO A 112 0.79 6.95 -2.99
N GLN A 113 -0.39 6.40 -3.26
CA GLN A 113 -0.51 5.09 -3.89
C GLN A 113 0.05 5.03 -5.31
N GLY A 114 -0.09 6.10 -6.09
CA GLY A 114 0.48 6.19 -7.43
C GLY A 114 1.42 7.38 -7.52
N PHE A 115 2.72 7.15 -7.73
CA PHE A 115 3.67 8.24 -7.91
C PHE A 115 4.77 7.92 -8.92
N GLY A 116 5.26 8.97 -9.56
CA GLY A 116 6.44 8.94 -10.41
C GLY A 116 7.60 9.68 -9.77
N SER A 117 8.81 9.30 -10.14
CA SER A 117 10.02 10.04 -9.80
C SER A 117 11.07 9.87 -10.90
N THR A 118 12.04 10.78 -11.00
CA THR A 118 13.10 10.66 -12.01
C THR A 118 14.48 10.84 -11.42
N PHE A 119 15.47 10.13 -11.95
CA PHE A 119 16.87 10.30 -11.57
C PHE A 119 17.75 10.39 -12.81
N ALA A 120 18.93 11.00 -12.64
CA ALA A 120 19.91 11.07 -13.72
C ALA A 120 20.59 9.72 -13.92
N ASP A 121 20.77 9.31 -15.16
CA ASP A 121 21.63 8.18 -15.49
C ASP A 121 23.09 8.65 -15.43
N ALA A 122 23.89 8.02 -14.57
CA ALA A 122 25.33 8.29 -14.46
C ALA A 122 26.15 7.58 -15.57
N GLY A 123 25.49 7.02 -16.58
CA GLY A 123 26.11 6.36 -17.73
C GLY A 123 26.47 4.90 -17.49
N HIS A 124 25.94 4.31 -16.42
CA HIS A 124 26.20 2.91 -16.06
C HIS A 124 25.20 1.94 -16.70
N GLY A 125 23.98 2.40 -17.03
CA GLY A 125 22.93 1.55 -17.61
C GLY A 125 22.41 0.44 -16.68
N GLU A 126 22.90 0.39 -15.43
CA GLU A 126 22.51 -0.54 -14.38
C GLU A 126 22.04 0.23 -13.16
N PHE A 127 20.87 -0.17 -12.66
CA PHE A 127 20.16 0.54 -11.61
C PHE A 127 19.60 -0.42 -10.57
N THR A 128 19.61 0.01 -9.31
CA THR A 128 18.98 -0.72 -8.21
C THR A 128 18.03 0.23 -7.49
N VAL A 129 16.74 -0.11 -7.44
CA VAL A 129 15.75 0.60 -6.62
C VAL A 129 15.60 -0.17 -5.31
N ARG A 130 15.81 0.52 -4.19
CA ARG A 130 15.63 -0.03 -2.84
C ARG A 130 14.42 0.65 -2.21
N TYR A 131 13.51 -0.13 -1.65
CA TYR A 131 12.28 0.39 -1.05
C TYR A 131 11.78 -0.52 0.06
N GLN A 132 10.87 0.00 0.86
CA GLN A 132 10.17 -0.78 1.88
C GLN A 132 8.76 -0.22 2.10
N GLY A 133 7.81 -1.10 2.33
CA GLY A 133 6.44 -0.75 2.64
C GLY A 133 5.79 -1.71 3.62
N CYS A 134 4.57 -1.38 4.02
CA CYS A 134 3.73 -2.21 4.86
C CYS A 134 2.29 -2.21 4.35
N ALA A 135 1.53 -3.22 4.75
CA ALA A 135 0.10 -3.29 4.64
C ALA A 135 -0.54 -2.67 5.90
N GLU A 136 -1.69 -2.02 5.73
CA GLU A 136 -2.48 -1.45 6.83
C GLU A 136 -3.00 -2.52 7.79
N ALA A 137 -3.09 -3.78 7.34
CA ALA A 137 -3.43 -4.93 8.17
C ALA A 137 -2.32 -5.35 9.16
N GLY A 138 -1.23 -4.58 9.27
CA GLY A 138 -0.17 -4.83 10.25
C GLY A 138 0.94 -5.75 9.76
N PHE A 139 1.03 -6.02 8.46
CA PHE A 139 2.14 -6.77 7.88
C PHE A 139 3.17 -5.83 7.23
N CYS A 140 4.42 -5.89 7.67
CA CYS A 140 5.50 -5.10 7.10
C CYS A 140 6.45 -5.97 6.26
N TYR A 141 6.68 -5.56 5.02
CA TYR A 141 7.60 -6.23 4.13
C TYR A 141 9.05 -5.91 4.54
N PRO A 142 9.99 -6.86 4.40
CA PRO A 142 11.41 -6.56 4.58
C PRO A 142 11.88 -5.59 3.48
N PRO A 143 13.04 -4.93 3.66
CA PRO A 143 13.64 -4.10 2.61
C PRO A 143 13.77 -4.87 1.29
N GLN A 144 13.34 -4.24 0.21
CA GLN A 144 13.37 -4.78 -1.14
C GLN A 144 14.46 -4.12 -1.96
N GLU A 145 15.04 -4.90 -2.86
CA GLU A 145 15.96 -4.42 -3.90
C GLU A 145 15.49 -4.95 -5.25
N ARG A 146 15.40 -4.07 -6.25
CA ARG A 146 15.03 -4.41 -7.63
C ARG A 146 16.09 -3.86 -8.57
N GLU A 147 16.76 -4.77 -9.25
CA GLU A 147 17.78 -4.45 -10.24
C GLU A 147 17.18 -4.45 -11.63
N PHE A 148 17.58 -3.48 -12.45
CA PHE A 148 17.21 -3.43 -13.86
C PHE A 148 18.27 -2.70 -14.68
N ARG A 149 18.19 -2.91 -16.00
CA ARG A 149 19.09 -2.27 -16.96
C ARG A 149 18.30 -1.53 -18.03
N ILE A 150 18.77 -0.35 -18.40
CA ILE A 150 18.19 0.45 -19.48
C ILE A 150 19.35 0.96 -20.33
N ALA A 151 19.37 0.58 -21.61
CA ALA A 151 20.39 1.00 -22.55
C ALA A 151 20.45 2.53 -22.66
N ALA A 152 21.65 3.07 -22.90
CA ALA A 152 21.82 4.48 -23.25
C ALA A 152 21.15 4.77 -24.60
N GLU A 153 20.53 5.93 -24.75
CA GLU A 153 20.13 6.41 -26.07
C GLU A 153 21.39 6.61 -26.92
N ASP A 154 21.40 6.03 -28.12
CA ASP A 154 22.41 6.33 -29.13
C ASP A 154 22.21 7.77 -29.57
N THR A 155 22.86 8.70 -28.86
CA THR A 155 22.94 10.10 -29.26
C THR A 155 23.87 10.17 -30.46
N SER A 156 23.36 9.75 -31.61
CA SER A 156 23.98 10.02 -32.89
C SER A 156 23.90 11.53 -33.12
N LEU A 157 25.01 12.21 -32.86
CA LEU A 157 25.23 13.58 -33.31
C LEU A 157 25.06 13.58 -34.84
N HIS A 158 23.87 13.97 -35.32
CA HIS A 158 23.70 14.40 -36.70
C HIS A 158 24.53 15.66 -36.89
N ILE A 159 25.81 15.50 -37.22
CA ILE A 159 26.60 16.56 -37.81
C ILE A 159 25.91 16.87 -39.14
N SER A 160 25.06 17.90 -39.13
CA SER A 160 24.60 18.53 -40.36
C SER A 160 25.83 19.11 -41.05
N ARG A 161 26.50 18.28 -41.87
CA ARG A 161 27.53 18.75 -42.81
C ARG A 161 26.82 19.74 -43.71
N ASP A 162 27.04 21.03 -43.49
CA ASP A 162 26.61 22.07 -44.43
C ASP A 162 27.24 21.76 -45.79
N PRO A 163 26.45 21.46 -46.84
CA PRO A 163 26.98 21.18 -48.17
C PRO A 163 27.61 22.40 -48.83
N ARG A 164 27.49 23.61 -48.26
CA ARG A 164 27.88 24.87 -48.93
C ARG A 164 29.33 25.31 -48.69
N SER A 165 30.10 24.63 -47.85
CA SER A 165 31.52 24.98 -47.65
C SER A 165 32.42 24.39 -48.75
N ARG A 166 32.21 24.75 -50.02
CA ARG A 166 33.26 24.59 -51.04
C ARG A 166 34.23 25.77 -50.93
N PRO A 167 35.54 25.55 -50.72
CA PRO A 167 36.51 26.62 -50.82
C PRO A 167 36.54 27.12 -52.27
N ARG A 168 36.24 28.40 -52.50
CA ARG A 168 36.45 29.04 -53.80
C ARG A 168 37.96 29.10 -54.04
N SER A 169 38.46 28.26 -54.95
CA SER A 169 39.78 28.42 -55.53
C SER A 169 39.87 29.78 -56.23
N ARG A 170 40.84 30.61 -55.83
CA ARG A 170 41.17 31.87 -56.51
C ARG A 170 42.10 31.57 -57.69
N PRO A 171 41.88 32.11 -58.90
CA PRO A 171 42.89 32.07 -59.95
C PRO A 171 44.02 33.07 -59.66
N PHE A 172 45.21 32.72 -60.18
CA PHE A 172 46.45 33.50 -60.16
C PHE A 172 46.34 34.83 -60.92
#